data_AF-A0A2T7G1R1-F1
#
_entry.id   AF-A0A2T7G1R1-F1
#
_cell.length_a   1.000
_cell.length_b   1.000
_cell.length_c   1.000
_cell.angle_alpha   90.00
_cell.angle_beta   90.00
_cell.angle_gamma   90.00
#
_symmetry.space_group_name_H-M   'P 1'
#
loop_
_entity.id
_entity.type
_entity.pdbx_description
1 polymer ?
#
loop_
_entity_poly.entity_id
_entity_poly.type
_entity_poly.pdbx_seq_one_letter_code
_entity_poly.pdbx_strand_id
1 'polypeptide(L)' 'MRAGLRDLGLAPDVFWALTPAELWLMLGADTGTLPMGRRRLDELSAAYPDGGREGDDDGRD' A
#
# COMPACT_ATOMS: atom_id res chain seq x y z
N MET A 1 -3.77 -1.23 3.81
CA MET A 1 -5.05 -1.36 4.54
C MET A 1 -4.89 -0.89 5.98
N ARG A 2 -4.68 0.43 6.19
CA ARG A 2 -4.55 1.01 7.55
C ARG A 2 -5.87 1.55 8.10
N ALA A 3 -6.77 1.96 7.20
CA ALA A 3 -7.97 2.70 7.60
C ALA A 3 -9.07 1.82 8.22
N GLY A 4 -9.20 0.54 7.84
CA GLY A 4 -10.23 -0.35 8.41
C GLY A 4 -9.83 -1.02 9.73
N LEU A 5 -8.63 -1.63 9.78
CA LEU A 5 -8.16 -2.41 10.94
C LEU A 5 -7.60 -1.56 12.09
N ARG A 6 -7.16 -0.32 11.83
CA ARG A 6 -6.44 0.50 12.83
C ARG A 6 -7.16 1.79 13.21
N ASP A 7 -7.84 2.46 12.27
CA ASP A 7 -8.58 3.69 12.56
C ASP A 7 -10.01 3.42 13.03
N LEU A 8 -10.66 2.37 12.53
CA LEU A 8 -12.04 2.03 12.90
C LEU A 8 -12.16 1.04 14.07
N GLY A 9 -11.05 0.44 14.51
CA GLY A 9 -11.01 -0.50 15.64
C GLY A 9 -11.83 -1.78 15.44
N LEU A 10 -12.14 -2.15 14.20
CA LEU A 10 -12.93 -3.34 13.89
C LEU A 10 -12.17 -4.63 14.24
N ALA A 11 -12.90 -5.60 14.79
CA ALA A 11 -12.41 -6.96 14.91
C ALA A 11 -12.12 -7.53 13.49
N PRO A 12 -11.06 -8.35 13.31
CA PRO A 12 -10.65 -8.81 11.98
C PRO A 12 -11.75 -9.54 11.22
N ASP A 13 -12.53 -10.36 11.91
CA ASP A 13 -13.68 -11.10 11.39
C ASP A 13 -14.80 -10.17 10.88
N VAL A 14 -15.10 -9.11 11.63
CA VAL A 14 -16.09 -8.10 11.23
C VAL A 14 -15.60 -7.35 9.99
N PHE A 15 -14.31 -6.99 9.94
CA PHE A 15 -13.73 -6.33 8.77
C PHE A 15 -13.86 -7.17 7.49
N TRP A 16 -13.63 -8.49 7.58
CA TRP A 16 -13.73 -9.40 6.42
C TRP A 16 -15.17 -9.75 6.03
N ALA A 17 -16.13 -9.60 6.95
CA ALA A 17 -17.55 -9.79 6.67
C ALA A 17 -18.19 -8.58 5.96
N LEU A 18 -17.58 -7.39 6.01
CA LEU A 18 -18.11 -6.18 5.41
C LEU A 18 -17.99 -6.20 3.88
N THR A 19 -19.02 -5.70 3.22
CA THR A 19 -18.96 -5.39 1.80
C THR A 19 -18.10 -4.14 1.57
N PRO A 20 -17.48 -3.98 0.38
CA PRO A 20 -16.71 -2.79 0.07
C PRO A 20 -17.50 -1.49 0.27
N ALA A 21 -18.79 -1.47 -0.09
CA ALA A 21 -19.65 -0.30 0.05
C ALA A 21 -19.86 0.11 1.53
N GLU A 22 -20.03 -0.86 2.43
CA GLU A 22 -20.16 -0.60 3.88
C GLU A 22 -18.85 -0.09 4.47
N LEU A 23 -17.72 -0.64 4.03
CA LEU A 23 -16.40 -0.16 4.43
C LEU A 23 -16.17 1.30 3.97
N TRP A 24 -16.55 1.64 2.74
CA TRP A 24 -16.47 3.02 2.22
C TRP A 24 -17.33 4.00 3.02
N LEU A 25 -18.55 3.60 3.41
CA LEU A 25 -19.43 4.41 4.23
C LEU A 25 -18.83 4.68 5.62
N MET A 26 -18.30 3.63 6.25
CA MET A 26 -17.68 3.69 7.57
C MET A 26 -16.39 4.53 7.61
N LEU A 27 -15.60 4.49 6.54
CA LEU A 27 -14.37 5.26 6.43
C LEU A 27 -14.61 6.77 6.31
N GLY A 28 -15.85 7.20 6.03
CA GLY A 28 -16.16 8.55 5.62
C GLY A 28 -15.51 8.82 4.26
N ALA A 29 -16.29 9.28 3.29
CA ALA A 29 -15.83 9.54 1.93
C ALA A 29 -14.83 10.73 1.81
N ASP A 30 -13.99 10.94 2.82
CA ASP A 30 -12.94 11.93 2.90
C ASP A 30 -11.66 11.34 3.53
N THR A 31 -11.30 10.11 3.12
CA THR A 31 -9.92 9.64 3.31
C THR A 31 -9.03 10.37 2.30
N GLY A 32 -8.78 11.65 2.58
CA GLY A 32 -8.06 12.65 1.78
C GLY A 32 -6.59 12.34 1.46
N THR A 33 -6.18 11.08 1.51
CA THR A 33 -4.97 10.60 0.85
C THR A 33 -5.38 9.94 -0.45
N LEU A 34 -5.41 10.73 -1.52
CA LEU A 34 -5.47 10.17 -2.87
C LEU A 34 -4.38 9.10 -3.00
N PRO A 35 -4.69 7.91 -3.55
CA PRO A 35 -3.66 6.92 -3.82
C PRO A 35 -2.58 7.58 -4.69
N MET A 36 -1.31 7.22 -4.47
CA MET A 36 -0.19 7.79 -5.21
C MET A 36 -0.49 7.71 -6.71
N GLY A 37 -0.54 8.87 -7.36
CA GLY A 37 -0.87 8.94 -8.78
C GLY A 37 0.18 8.22 -9.64
N ARG A 38 -0.22 7.78 -10.83
CA ARG A 38 0.64 6.98 -11.72
C ARG A 38 2.04 7.60 -11.93
N ARG A 39 2.08 8.92 -12.12
CA ARG A 39 3.33 9.69 -12.26
C ARG A 39 4.31 9.48 -11.10
N ARG A 40 3.80 9.47 -9.86
CA ARG A 40 4.64 9.29 -8.66
C ARG A 40 5.14 7.85 -8.53
N LEU A 41 4.34 6.89 -8.99
CA LEU A 41 4.77 5.49 -9.07
C LEU A 41 5.93 5.36 -10.08
N ASP A 42 5.80 5.94 -11.27
CA ASP A 42 6.84 5.88 -12.31
C ASP A 42 8.15 6.55 -11.83
N GLU A 43 8.07 7.67 -11.11
CA GLU A 43 9.24 8.30 -10.45
C GLU A 43 9.96 7.35 -9.47
N LEU A 44 9.21 6.60 -8.66
CA LEU A 44 9.78 5.68 -7.68
C LEU A 44 10.41 4.47 -8.35
N SER A 45 9.76 3.89 -9.36
CA SER A 45 10.33 2.77 -10.13
C SER A 45 11.64 3.15 -10.82
N ALA A 46 11.77 4.40 -11.28
CA ALA A 46 13.03 4.90 -11.83
C ALA A 46 14.10 5.15 -10.75
N ALA A 47 13.71 5.65 -9.58
CA ALA A 47 14.63 5.94 -8.48
C ALA A 47 15.14 4.67 -7.76
N TYR A 48 14.31 3.63 -7.73
CA TYR A 48 14.60 2.34 -7.09
C TYR A 48 14.32 1.20 -8.07
N PRO A 49 15.19 0.99 -9.08
CA PRO A 49 15.04 -0.13 -9.99
C PRO A 49 15.23 -1.45 -9.24
N ASP A 50 14.32 -2.40 -9.43
CA ASP A 50 14.37 -3.72 -8.78
C ASP A 50 15.52 -4.61 -9.27
N GLY A 51 16.33 -4.12 -10.22
CA GLY A 51 17.56 -4.77 -10.66
C GLY A 51 18.62 -4.68 -9.56
N GLY A 52 18.97 -5.84 -8.98
CA GLY A 52 20.15 -5.97 -8.13
C GLY A 52 21.36 -5.36 -8.84
N ARG A 53 22.20 -4.68 -8.07
CA ARG A 53 23.50 -4.18 -8.54
C ARG A 53 24.21 -5.34 -9.25
N GLU A 54 24.28 -5.28 -10.56
CA GLU A 54 25.13 -6.17 -11.35
C GLU A 54 26.57 -5.73 -11.08
N GLY A 55 27.19 -6.33 -10.05
CA GLY A 55 28.53 -5.94 -9.62
C GLY A 55 28.97 -6.37 -8.23
N ASP A 56 28.42 -7.43 -7.64
CA ASP A 56 29.02 -8.05 -6.45
C ASP A 56 29.12 -9.57 -6.67
N ASP A 57 29.79 -9.94 -7.77
CA ASP A 57 30.44 -11.24 -7.87
C ASP A 57 31.77 -11.10 -7.10
N ASP A 58 31.67 -11.11 -5.78
CA ASP A 58 32.81 -11.16 -4.86
C ASP A 58 33.35 -12.61 -4.89
N GLY A 59 33.95 -12.95 -6.03
CA GLY A 59 34.66 -14.18 -6.30
C GLY A 59 36.01 -14.17 -5.60
N ARG A 60 35.97 -14.54 -4.31
CA ARG A 60 37.05 -15.10 -3.50
C ARG A 60 38.21 -15.72 -4.31
N ASP A 61 39.40 -15.16 -4.14
CA ASP A 61 40.70 -15.85 -4.27
C ASP A 61 41.53 -15.60 -2.99
#